data_AF-A0A366FB82-F1
#
_entry.id   AF-A0A366FB82-F1
#
_cell.length_a   1.000
_cell.length_b   1.000
_cell.length_c   1.000
_cell.angle_alpha   90.00
_cell.angle_beta   90.00
_cell.angle_gamma   90.00
#
_symmetry.space_group_name_H-M   'P 1'
#
loop_
_entity.id
_entity.type
_entity.pdbx_description
1 polymer ?
#
loop_
_entity_poly.entity_id
_entity_poly.type
_entity_poly.pdbx_seq_one_letter_code
_entity_poly.pdbx_strand_id
1 'polypeptide(L)'
;MLERIQDAPADALALAASGTVMARDVEQAVDAALGAISAPTGLVVVIGDDFDGYMAELERGLANVAAAHRTIVRIALVTGPGQSAEATLGVAQSAVPIRLFAAGDRLAAFDWAESARPGQ
;
A
#
# COMPACT_ATOMS: atom_id res chain seq x y z
N MET A 1 -3.99 12.14 3.89
CA MET A 1 -3.45 11.65 5.18
C MET A 1 -3.25 10.15 5.10
N LEU A 2 -2.22 9.63 5.77
CA LEU A 2 -1.97 8.19 5.90
C LEU A 2 -1.84 7.82 7.37
N GLU A 3 -2.62 6.83 7.80
CA GLU A 3 -2.63 6.36 9.18
C GLU A 3 -2.32 4.87 9.24
N ARG A 4 -1.60 4.43 10.27
CA ARG A 4 -1.27 3.01 10.43
C ARG A 4 -2.48 2.23 10.92
N ILE A 5 -2.77 1.13 10.26
CA ILE A 5 -3.78 0.16 10.71
C ILE A 5 -3.10 -0.76 11.75
N GLN A 6 -3.63 -0.80 12.97
CA GLN A 6 -3.03 -1.58 14.06
C GLN A 6 -3.25 -3.09 13.91
N ASP A 7 -4.36 -3.49 13.28
CA ASP A 7 -4.72 -4.89 13.05
C ASP A 7 -4.00 -5.51 11.82
N ALA A 8 -2.83 -4.98 11.48
CA ALA A 8 -2.03 -5.49 10.37
C ALA A 8 -1.34 -6.82 10.76
N PRO A 9 -1.18 -7.76 9.81
CA PRO A 9 -0.37 -8.97 10.01
C PRO A 9 1.07 -8.63 10.43
N ALA A 10 1.74 -9.53 11.17
CA ALA A 10 3.07 -9.25 11.74
C ALA A 10 4.14 -8.91 10.69
N ASP A 11 4.07 -9.56 9.53
CA ASP A 11 5.03 -9.41 8.43
C ASP A 11 4.60 -8.36 7.37
N ALA A 12 3.50 -7.64 7.64
CA ALA A 12 2.95 -6.64 6.73
C ALA A 12 2.78 -5.28 7.40
N LEU A 13 3.08 -4.22 6.66
CA LEU A 13 2.70 -2.87 7.04
C LEU A 13 1.34 -2.55 6.40
N ALA A 14 0.36 -2.11 7.17
CA ALA A 14 -0.91 -1.64 6.62
C ALA A 14 -1.17 -0.16 6.95
N LEU A 15 -1.57 0.61 5.94
CA LEU A 15 -1.89 2.03 6.02
C LEU A 15 -3.31 2.29 5.49
N ALA A 16 -4.04 3.22 6.11
CA ALA A 16 -5.29 3.76 5.62
C ALA A 16 -5.03 5.14 5.00
N ALA A 17 -5.46 5.36 3.76
CA ALA A 17 -5.34 6.60 3.02
C ALA A 17 -6.68 7.34 3.00
N SER A 18 -6.70 8.59 3.44
CA SER A 18 -7.89 9.44 3.49
C SER A 18 -7.58 10.88 3.04
N GLY A 19 -8.57 11.61 2.52
CA GLY A 19 -8.38 12.95 1.97
C GLY A 19 -7.32 13.00 0.88
N THR A 20 -6.55 14.08 0.85
CA THR A 20 -5.46 14.27 -0.10
C THR A 20 -4.20 13.55 0.38
N VAL A 21 -3.62 12.71 -0.48
CA VAL A 21 -2.33 12.03 -0.24
C VAL A 21 -1.38 12.36 -1.39
N MET A 22 -0.21 12.87 -1.04
CA MET A 22 0.89 13.13 -1.96
C MET A 22 1.91 11.99 -1.89
N ALA A 23 2.73 11.81 -2.93
CA ALA A 23 3.76 10.76 -2.94
C ALA A 23 4.69 10.82 -1.70
N ARG A 24 5.11 12.02 -1.30
CA ARG A 24 5.93 12.26 -0.11
C ARG A 24 5.26 11.80 1.20
N ASP A 25 3.93 11.86 1.27
CA ASP A 25 3.20 11.47 2.48
C ASP A 25 3.25 9.93 2.62
N VAL A 26 3.22 9.21 1.49
CA VAL A 26 3.41 7.74 1.44
C VAL A 26 4.79 7.35 1.94
N GLU A 27 5.82 7.99 1.40
CA GLU A 27 7.22 7.74 1.77
C GLU A 27 7.44 7.95 3.27
N GLN A 28 7.00 9.11 3.80
CA GLN A 28 7.14 9.43 5.23
C GLN A 28 6.39 8.46 6.14
N ALA A 29 5.16 8.06 5.76
CA ALA A 29 4.36 7.14 6.56
C ALA A 29 5.01 5.75 6.61
N VAL A 30 5.56 5.28 5.50
CA VAL A 30 6.27 3.99 5.45
C VAL A 30 7.56 4.05 6.25
N ASP A 31 8.40 5.08 6.05
CA ASP A 31 9.65 5.26 6.81
C ASP A 31 9.41 5.27 8.33
N ALA A 32 8.40 6.02 8.78
CA ALA A 32 8.04 6.09 10.18
C ALA A 32 7.58 4.73 10.74
N ALA A 33 6.85 3.95 9.94
CA ALA A 33 6.31 2.67 10.36
C ALA A 33 7.33 1.53 10.32
N LEU A 34 8.34 1.60 9.43
CA LEU A 34 9.47 0.66 9.35
C LEU A 34 10.36 0.73 10.60
N GLY A 35 10.44 1.88 11.27
CA GLY A 35 11.14 1.98 12.56
C GLY A 35 10.51 1.12 13.67
N ALA A 36 9.26 0.71 13.52
CA ALA A 36 8.49 -0.05 14.52
C ALA A 36 8.25 -1.53 14.15
N ILE A 37 8.55 -1.95 12.91
CA ILE A 37 8.40 -3.34 12.45
C ILE A 37 9.75 -3.83 11.94
N SER A 38 10.20 -5.01 12.38
CA SER A 38 11.40 -5.61 11.81
C SER A 38 11.11 -6.09 10.38
N ALA A 39 11.49 -5.28 9.39
CA ALA A 39 11.54 -5.64 7.97
C ALA A 39 10.25 -6.26 7.39
N PRO A 40 9.14 -5.51 7.29
CA PRO A 40 7.93 -6.00 6.65
C PRO A 40 8.20 -6.36 5.19
N THR A 41 7.56 -7.45 4.76
CA THR A 41 7.70 -7.99 3.41
C THR A 41 6.52 -7.62 2.50
N GLY A 42 5.36 -7.33 3.09
CA GLY A 42 4.19 -6.80 2.40
C GLY A 42 3.84 -5.38 2.85
N LEU A 43 3.30 -4.60 1.93
CA LEU A 43 2.64 -3.32 2.20
C LEU A 43 1.17 -3.42 1.79
N VAL A 44 0.26 -2.94 2.62
CA VAL A 44 -1.17 -2.84 2.32
C VAL A 44 -1.58 -1.39 2.45
N VAL A 45 -2.25 -0.84 1.44
CA VAL A 45 -2.88 0.47 1.52
C VAL A 45 -4.37 0.31 1.30
N VAL A 46 -5.15 0.80 2.26
CA VAL A 46 -6.61 0.83 2.21
C VAL A 46 -7.04 2.24 1.88
N ILE A 47 -7.73 2.42 0.75
CA ILE A 47 -8.25 3.73 0.36
C ILE A 47 -9.60 3.94 1.04
N GLY A 48 -9.69 5.01 1.83
CA GLY A 48 -10.90 5.45 2.51
C GLY A 48 -11.91 6.06 1.55
N ASP A 49 -13.16 6.16 2.01
CA ASP A 49 -14.27 6.73 1.24
C ASP A 49 -14.12 8.25 1.02
N ASP A 50 -13.33 8.91 1.86
CA ASP A 50 -13.02 10.35 1.81
C ASP A 50 -11.71 10.65 1.07
N PHE A 51 -11.14 9.69 0.34
CA PHE A 51 -9.95 9.92 -0.46
C PHE A 51 -10.26 10.86 -1.64
N ASP A 52 -9.47 11.94 -1.78
CA ASP A 52 -9.74 13.03 -2.71
C ASP A 52 -9.41 12.69 -4.19
N GLY A 53 -9.16 11.42 -4.51
CA GLY A 53 -8.99 10.93 -5.88
C GLY A 53 -7.61 11.19 -6.51
N TYR A 54 -6.60 11.59 -5.73
CA TYR A 54 -5.25 11.85 -6.25
C TYR A 54 -4.41 10.56 -6.40
N MET A 55 -4.96 9.59 -7.14
CA MET A 55 -4.43 8.23 -7.25
C MET A 55 -3.03 8.18 -7.83
N ALA A 56 -2.72 9.03 -8.82
CA ALA A 56 -1.40 9.07 -9.44
C ALA A 56 -0.28 9.43 -8.44
N GLU A 57 -0.55 10.29 -7.46
CA GLU A 57 0.40 10.63 -6.41
C GLU A 57 0.59 9.47 -5.42
N LEU A 58 -0.50 8.79 -5.06
CA LEU A 58 -0.45 7.59 -4.23
C LEU A 58 0.39 6.50 -4.91
N GLU A 59 0.10 6.20 -6.17
CA GLU A 59 0.84 5.23 -6.98
C GLU A 59 2.32 5.59 -7.10
N ARG A 60 2.65 6.86 -7.33
CA ARG A 60 4.03 7.34 -7.37
C ARG A 60 4.75 7.12 -6.04
N GLY A 61 4.10 7.46 -4.93
CA GLY A 61 4.65 7.21 -3.59
C GLY A 61 4.91 5.72 -3.34
N LEU A 62 3.97 4.85 -3.74
CA LEU A 62 4.12 3.40 -3.62
C LEU A 62 5.26 2.85 -4.48
N ALA A 63 5.43 3.35 -5.70
CA ALA A 63 6.55 2.99 -6.57
C ALA A 63 7.91 3.44 -5.97
N ASN A 64 7.97 4.65 -5.40
CA ASN A 64 9.16 5.16 -4.72
C ASN A 64 9.51 4.30 -3.51
N VAL A 65 8.52 3.95 -2.69
CA VAL A 65 8.68 3.05 -1.54
C VAL A 65 9.20 1.68 -1.97
N ALA A 66 8.61 1.07 -3.00
CA ALA A 66 9.06 -0.22 -3.53
C ALA A 66 10.52 -0.16 -4.03
N ALA A 67 10.94 0.97 -4.60
CA ALA A 67 12.31 1.16 -5.06
C ALA A 67 13.30 1.36 -3.90
N ALA A 68 12.89 2.09 -2.85
CA ALA A 68 13.73 2.45 -1.71
C ALA A 68 13.86 1.31 -0.68
N HIS A 69 12.80 0.53 -0.45
CA HIS A 69 12.75 -0.49 0.60
C HIS A 69 12.75 -1.90 0.01
N ARG A 70 13.95 -2.48 -0.12
CA ARG A 70 14.16 -3.84 -0.67
C ARG A 70 13.42 -4.95 0.11
N THR A 71 13.02 -4.70 1.35
CA THR A 71 12.27 -5.67 2.16
C THR A 71 10.83 -5.78 1.69
N ILE A 72 10.23 -4.69 1.21
CA ILE A 72 8.88 -4.69 0.66
C ILE A 72 8.94 -5.32 -0.72
N VAL A 73 8.29 -6.47 -0.88
CA VAL A 73 8.31 -7.24 -2.13
C VAL A 73 6.93 -7.41 -2.74
N ARG A 74 5.87 -6.93 -2.07
CA ARG A 74 4.49 -6.91 -2.57
C ARG A 74 3.71 -5.74 -2.00
N ILE A 75 2.81 -5.18 -2.82
CA ILE A 75 1.91 -4.10 -2.39
C ILE A 75 0.45 -4.47 -2.72
N ALA A 76 -0.41 -4.46 -1.71
CA ALA A 76 -1.85 -4.64 -1.87
C ALA A 76 -2.54 -3.28 -1.79
N LEU A 77 -3.38 -2.95 -2.76
CA LEU A 77 -4.19 -1.73 -2.75
C LEU A 77 -5.66 -2.11 -2.64
N VAL A 78 -6.29 -1.78 -1.52
CA VAL A 78 -7.71 -2.04 -1.26
C VAL A 78 -8.49 -0.80 -1.64
N THR A 79 -9.36 -0.92 -2.64
CA THR A 79 -10.09 0.20 -3.26
C THR A 79 -11.60 0.05 -3.10
N GLY A 80 -12.28 1.19 -2.94
CA GLY A 80 -13.75 1.25 -2.96
C GLY A 80 -14.33 1.12 -4.37
N PRO A 81 -15.64 0.84 -4.49
CA PRO A 81 -16.32 0.75 -5.78
C PRO A 81 -16.18 2.07 -6.56
N GLY A 82 -15.64 2.00 -7.78
CA GLY A 82 -15.41 3.15 -8.66
C GLY A 82 -13.99 3.73 -8.63
N GLN A 83 -13.18 3.42 -7.61
CA GLN A 83 -11.80 3.91 -7.48
C GLN A 83 -10.76 2.99 -8.17
N SER A 84 -11.17 1.78 -8.54
CA SER A 84 -10.30 0.76 -9.14
C SER A 84 -9.85 1.06 -10.57
N ALA A 85 -10.61 1.87 -11.33
CA ALA A 85 -10.30 2.16 -12.73
C ALA A 85 -9.06 3.07 -12.87
N GLU A 86 -8.92 4.05 -11.99
CA GLU A 86 -7.78 4.98 -11.98
C GLU A 86 -6.49 4.33 -11.48
N ALA A 87 -6.61 3.39 -10.53
CA ALA A 87 -5.49 2.68 -9.92
C ALA A 87 -4.79 1.65 -10.83
N THR A 88 -5.18 1.53 -12.10
CA THR A 88 -4.67 0.50 -13.02
C THR A 88 -3.38 0.94 -13.74
N LEU A 89 -3.12 2.25 -13.84
CA LEU A 89 -2.04 2.82 -14.65
C LEU A 89 -0.68 2.84 -13.92
N GLY A 90 -0.64 3.05 -12.61
CA GLY A 90 0.62 3.05 -11.85
C GLY A 90 1.13 1.66 -11.47
N VAL A 91 0.24 0.67 -11.39
CA VAL A 91 0.56 -0.74 -11.10
C VAL A 91 1.61 -1.31 -12.06
N ALA A 92 1.57 -0.91 -13.34
CA ALA A 92 2.48 -1.43 -14.36
C ALA A 92 3.94 -0.97 -14.23
N GLN A 93 4.22 0.09 -13.47
CA GLN A 93 5.56 0.70 -13.37
C GLN A 93 6.28 0.36 -12.05
N SER A 94 5.63 -0.37 -11.15
CA SER A 94 6.19 -0.72 -9.85
C SER A 94 7.31 -1.76 -9.98
N ALA A 95 8.36 -1.60 -9.16
CA ALA A 95 9.45 -2.58 -9.05
C ALA A 95 9.00 -3.89 -8.37
N VAL A 96 7.83 -3.89 -7.72
CA VAL A 96 7.25 -5.04 -7.03
C VAL A 96 5.80 -5.24 -7.47
N PRO A 97 5.26 -6.48 -7.42
CA PRO A 97 3.86 -6.72 -7.75
C PRO A 97 2.92 -5.85 -6.91
N ILE A 98 2.06 -5.09 -7.59
CA ILE A 98 0.92 -4.41 -6.98
C ILE A 98 -0.36 -5.16 -7.37
N ARG A 99 -1.18 -5.49 -6.38
CA ARG A 99 -2.48 -6.14 -6.60
C ARG A 99 -3.61 -5.31 -6.03
N LEU A 100 -4.65 -5.10 -6.84
CA LEU A 100 -5.87 -4.42 -6.43
C LEU A 100 -6.82 -5.42 -5.76
N PHE A 101 -7.45 -4.98 -4.67
CA PHE A 101 -8.48 -5.70 -3.94
C PHE A 101 -9.70 -4.78 -3.78
N ALA A 102 -10.89 -5.36 -3.74
CA ALA A 102 -12.09 -4.61 -3.41
C ALA A 102 -12.14 -4.35 -1.89
N ALA A 103 -12.84 -3.29 -1.45
CA ALA A 103 -13.01 -2.97 -0.03
C ALA A 103 -13.54 -4.16 0.80
N GLY A 104 -14.42 -4.98 0.24
CA GLY A 104 -14.93 -6.20 0.88
C GLY A 104 -13.89 -7.32 1.05
N ASP A 105 -12.80 -7.29 0.29
CA ASP A 105 -11.74 -8.31 0.25
C ASP A 105 -10.50 -7.90 1.06
N ARG A 106 -10.66 -6.96 2.01
CA ARG A 106 -9.55 -6.44 2.84
C ARG A 106 -8.76 -7.56 3.53
N LEU A 107 -9.42 -8.60 4.03
CA LEU A 107 -8.75 -9.73 4.66
C LEU A 107 -7.88 -10.50 3.65
N ALA A 108 -8.37 -10.71 2.43
CA ALA A 108 -7.57 -11.36 1.39
C ALA A 108 -6.35 -10.51 0.98
N ALA A 109 -6.45 -9.18 1.07
CA ALA A 109 -5.31 -8.28 0.85
C ALA A 109 -4.23 -8.45 1.94
N PHE A 110 -4.66 -8.59 3.20
CA PHE A 110 -3.77 -8.85 4.33
C PHE A 110 -3.08 -10.21 4.20
N ASP A 111 -3.84 -11.28 3.94
CA ASP A 111 -3.28 -12.62 3.75
C ASP A 111 -2.26 -12.66 2.60
N TRP A 112 -2.57 -11.98 1.50
CA TRP A 112 -1.68 -11.92 0.34
C TRP A 112 -0.39 -11.14 0.64
N ALA A 113 -0.48 -10.03 1.38
CA ALA A 113 0.69 -9.25 1.80
C ALA A 113 1.54 -9.98 2.85
N GLU A 114 0.92 -10.70 3.80
CA GLU A 114 1.64 -11.52 4.79
C GLU A 114 2.38 -12.70 4.15
N SER A 115 1.81 -13.28 3.09
CA SER A 115 2.44 -14.35 2.32
C SER A 115 3.65 -13.88 1.49
N ALA A 116 3.98 -12.59 1.51
CA ALA A 116 5.13 -12.04 0.80
C ALA A 116 6.43 -12.68 1.31
N ARG A 117 7.31 -13.03 0.37
CA ARG A 117 8.62 -13.64 0.63
C ARG A 117 9.62 -13.03 -0.34
N PRO A 118 10.83 -12.63 0.12
CA PRO A 118 11.89 -12.19 -0.79
C PRO A 118 12.24 -13.27 -1.82
N GLY A 119 12.29 -12.90 -3.10
CA GLY A 119 12.69 -13.80 -4.20
C GLY A 119 11.56 -14.56 -4.91
N GLN A 120 10.29 -14.18 -4.70
CA GLN A 120 9.13 -14.63 -5.50
C GLN A 120 8.73 -13.64 -6.59
#